data_AF-A0A939DTX8-F1
#
_entry.id   AF-A0A939DTX8-F1
#
_cell.length_a   1.000
_cell.length_b   1.000
_cell.length_c   1.000
_cell.angle_alpha   90.00
_cell.angle_beta   90.00
_cell.angle_gamma   90.00
#
_symmetry.space_group_name_H-M   'P 1'
#
loop_
_entity.id
_entity.type
_entity.pdbx_description
1 polymer ?
#
loop_
_entity_poly.entity_id
_entity_poly.type
_entity_poly.pdbx_seq_one_letter_code
_entity_poly.pdbx_strand_id
1 'polypeptide(L)'
;QDALSFMEVIGINAANHRELHETSLFTSHEALLLNYEQALTRNDTLTGKWYNCSAHMLWIGERTRQLDHAHVEFFRGIHNPIGVKVGPSMQEDELIRLIDALNPQNEAGRLTLITRMGANNLGDKLPSLLRRVKQEGRQVVWSSDPMHGNTVKASSGYKTRNFDDILR
;
A
#
# COMPACT_ATOMS: atom_id res chain seq x y z
N GLN A 1 -13.81 -11.32 -23.74
CA GLN A 1 -15.04 -10.93 -24.43
C GLN A 1 -16.02 -12.10 -24.43
N ASP A 2 -15.59 -13.29 -24.86
CA ASP A 2 -16.40 -14.51 -24.86
C ASP A 2 -17.08 -14.85 -23.52
N ALA A 3 -16.39 -14.65 -22.39
CA ALA A 3 -16.98 -14.87 -21.07
C ALA A 3 -18.15 -13.92 -20.76
N LEU A 4 -18.05 -12.64 -21.12
CA LEU A 4 -19.14 -11.67 -20.93
C LEU A 4 -20.31 -11.97 -21.86
N SER A 5 -20.03 -12.35 -23.11
CA SER A 5 -21.05 -12.79 -24.06
C SER A 5 -21.75 -14.07 -23.60
N PHE A 6 -21.01 -15.02 -23.01
CA PHE A 6 -21.60 -16.23 -22.43
C PHE A 6 -22.52 -15.89 -21.26
N MET A 7 -22.08 -15.03 -20.33
CA MET A 7 -22.90 -14.56 -19.22
C MET A 7 -24.22 -13.93 -19.72
N GLU A 8 -24.14 -13.10 -20.75
CA GLU A 8 -25.31 -12.49 -21.37
C GLU A 8 -26.27 -13.54 -21.97
N VAL A 9 -25.74 -14.55 -22.68
CA VAL A 9 -26.53 -15.65 -23.27
C VAL A 9 -27.27 -16.47 -22.21
N ILE A 10 -26.65 -16.73 -21.05
CA ILE A 10 -27.30 -17.43 -19.94
C ILE A 10 -28.17 -16.50 -19.08
N GLY A 11 -28.39 -15.25 -19.51
CA GLY A 11 -29.29 -14.29 -18.89
C GLY A 11 -28.70 -13.49 -17.74
N ILE A 12 -27.38 -13.49 -17.56
CA ILE A 12 -26.67 -12.68 -16.56
C ILE A 12 -26.11 -11.43 -17.25
N ASN A 13 -26.73 -10.27 -17.06
CA ASN A 13 -26.30 -9.02 -17.67
C ASN A 13 -26.43 -7.81 -16.72
N ALA A 14 -25.96 -6.65 -17.15
CA ALA A 14 -25.95 -5.44 -16.31
C ALA A 14 -27.36 -4.90 -15.98
N ALA A 15 -28.41 -5.32 -16.69
CA ALA A 15 -29.78 -4.90 -16.38
C ALA A 15 -30.42 -5.69 -15.23
N ASN A 16 -29.93 -6.91 -14.93
CA ASN A 16 -30.47 -7.76 -13.86
C ASN A 16 -29.42 -8.18 -12.81
N HIS A 17 -28.13 -7.91 -13.01
CA HIS A 17 -27.07 -8.11 -12.03
C HIS A 17 -26.30 -6.81 -11.77
N ARG A 18 -26.46 -6.27 -10.55
CA ARG A 18 -25.88 -4.98 -10.13
C ARG A 18 -24.35 -5.01 -10.11
N GLU A 19 -23.76 -6.18 -9.82
CA GLU A 19 -22.31 -6.40 -9.79
C GLU A 19 -21.65 -6.21 -11.16
N LEU A 20 -22.42 -6.30 -12.25
CA LEU A 20 -21.95 -5.99 -13.61
C LEU A 20 -22.14 -4.52 -14.00
N HIS A 21 -22.95 -3.77 -13.24
CA HIS A 21 -23.28 -2.37 -13.50
C HIS A 21 -22.46 -1.41 -12.62
N GLU A 22 -22.05 -1.84 -11.44
CA GLU A 22 -21.38 -1.00 -10.44
C GLU A 22 -20.06 -1.63 -9.97
N THR A 23 -19.13 -0.78 -9.55
CA THR A 23 -17.89 -1.20 -8.89
C THR A 23 -17.63 -0.31 -7.69
N SER A 24 -16.99 -0.87 -6.66
CA SER A 24 -16.43 -0.07 -5.59
C SER A 24 -15.14 0.62 -6.07
N LEU A 25 -15.03 1.92 -5.82
CA LEU A 25 -13.82 2.70 -6.05
C LEU A 25 -13.39 3.32 -4.73
N PHE A 26 -12.12 3.16 -4.38
CA PHE A 26 -11.54 3.66 -3.15
C PHE A 26 -10.44 4.69 -3.46
N THR A 27 -10.21 5.59 -2.51
CA THR A 27 -9.22 6.66 -2.60
C THR A 27 -8.05 6.41 -1.65
N SER A 28 -6.85 6.80 -2.09
CA SER A 28 -5.65 6.76 -1.27
C SER A 28 -4.65 7.86 -1.61
N HIS A 29 -3.84 8.25 -0.63
CA HIS A 29 -2.71 9.16 -0.80
C HIS A 29 -1.63 8.94 0.28
N GLU A 30 -0.47 9.56 0.07
CA GLU A 30 0.58 9.62 1.09
C GLU A 30 0.17 10.61 2.17
N ALA A 31 0.04 10.17 3.41
CA ALA A 31 -0.28 11.02 4.55
C ALA A 31 0.95 11.84 4.97
N LEU A 32 1.37 12.78 4.11
CA LEU A 32 2.62 13.51 4.25
C LEU A 32 2.48 14.70 5.20
N LEU A 33 1.44 15.52 5.00
CA LEU A 33 1.21 16.75 5.75
C LEU A 33 0.31 16.47 6.96
N LEU A 34 0.91 16.10 8.09
CA LEU A 34 0.17 15.62 9.26
C LEU A 34 -0.84 16.63 9.83
N ASN A 35 -0.64 17.94 9.67
CA ASN A 35 -1.64 18.94 10.06
C ASN A 35 -2.96 18.79 9.28
N TYR A 36 -2.87 18.50 7.98
CA TYR A 36 -4.04 18.24 7.14
C TYR A 36 -4.71 16.92 7.53
N GLU A 37 -3.90 15.88 7.73
CA GLU A 37 -4.39 14.55 8.10
C GLU A 37 -5.09 14.57 9.47
N GLN A 38 -4.47 15.19 10.48
CA GLN A 38 -5.07 15.36 11.80
C GLN A 38 -6.40 16.12 11.74
N ALA A 39 -6.49 17.17 10.92
CA ALA A 39 -7.72 17.94 10.76
C ALA A 39 -8.86 17.13 10.10
N LEU A 40 -8.55 16.03 9.41
CA LEU A 40 -9.52 15.14 8.76
C LEU A 40 -9.74 13.80 9.51
N THR A 41 -9.04 13.57 10.63
CA THR A 41 -9.31 12.44 11.51
C THR A 41 -10.59 12.64 12.32
N ARG A 42 -11.46 11.63 12.36
CA ARG A 42 -12.75 11.63 13.05
C ARG A 42 -12.85 10.39 13.95
N ASN A 43 -13.61 10.53 15.02
CA ASN A 43 -14.02 9.41 15.85
C ASN A 43 -15.31 8.83 15.27
N ASP A 44 -15.30 7.53 14.95
CA ASP A 44 -16.49 6.82 14.52
C ASP A 44 -17.44 6.64 15.72
N THR A 45 -18.68 7.12 15.58
CA THR A 45 -19.65 7.19 16.68
C THR A 45 -20.19 5.83 17.11
N LEU A 46 -20.05 4.78 16.29
CA LEU A 46 -20.54 3.43 16.58
C LEU A 46 -19.47 2.60 17.30
N THR A 47 -18.21 2.77 16.93
CA THR A 47 -17.09 1.95 17.40
C THR A 47 -16.16 2.67 18.37
N GLY A 48 -16.23 4.01 18.45
CA GLY A 48 -15.31 4.83 19.23
C GLY A 48 -13.88 4.87 18.67
N LYS A 49 -13.65 4.28 17.49
CA LYS A 49 -12.34 4.19 16.84
C LYS A 49 -12.03 5.44 16.03
N TRP A 50 -10.76 5.80 15.94
CA TRP A 50 -10.31 6.91 15.12
C TRP A 50 -10.04 6.46 13.68
N TYR A 51 -10.57 7.19 12.71
CA TYR A 51 -10.27 7.02 11.29
C TYR A 51 -9.83 8.35 10.71
N ASN A 52 -8.83 8.33 9.85
CA ASN A 52 -8.55 9.47 9.00
C ASN A 52 -9.52 9.44 7.81
N CYS A 53 -10.41 10.42 7.74
CA CYS A 53 -11.45 10.49 6.71
C CYS A 53 -11.00 11.27 5.46
N SER A 54 -9.70 11.56 5.30
CA SER A 54 -9.14 12.16 4.09
C SER A 54 -9.11 11.17 2.91
N ALA A 55 -9.00 9.87 3.18
CA ALA A 55 -9.01 8.79 2.20
C ALA A 55 -9.43 7.46 2.85
N HIS A 56 -9.69 6.44 2.03
CA HIS A 56 -10.01 5.10 2.51
C HIS A 56 -8.76 4.38 3.03
N MET A 57 -7.67 4.47 2.27
CA MET A 57 -6.36 3.92 2.61
C MET A 57 -5.30 5.01 2.55
N LEU A 58 -4.37 5.00 3.50
CA LEU A 58 -3.26 5.95 3.55
C LEU A 58 -1.93 5.21 3.56
N TRP A 59 -0.87 5.81 3.02
CA TRP A 59 0.46 5.24 3.15
C TRP A 59 1.51 6.20 3.73
N ILE A 60 2.53 5.59 4.34
CA ILE A 60 3.77 6.27 4.76
C ILE A 60 4.81 6.13 3.65
N GLY A 61 5.42 7.25 3.25
CA GLY A 61 6.45 7.29 2.23
C GLY A 61 7.79 6.72 2.69
N GLU A 62 8.68 6.43 1.72
CA GLU A 62 10.01 5.85 2.01
C GLU A 62 10.87 6.77 2.91
N ARG A 63 10.63 8.09 2.85
CA ARG A 63 11.42 9.10 3.57
C ARG A 63 10.87 9.46 4.94
N THR A 64 9.68 8.95 5.29
CA THR A 64 8.92 9.33 6.49
C THR A 64 8.54 8.12 7.35
N ARG A 65 9.11 6.94 7.07
CA ARG A 65 8.80 5.66 7.75
C ARG A 65 9.70 5.33 8.94
N GLN A 66 10.37 6.32 9.53
CA GLN A 66 11.21 6.10 10.70
C GLN A 66 10.35 5.69 11.90
N LEU A 67 10.77 4.64 12.61
CA LEU A 67 9.98 4.01 13.67
C LEU A 67 9.62 4.95 14.82
N ASP A 68 10.48 5.90 15.10
CA ASP A 68 10.40 6.87 16.20
C ASP A 68 9.88 8.25 15.74
N HIS A 69 9.34 8.36 14.52
CA HIS A 69 8.83 9.62 13.97
C HIS A 69 7.31 9.70 13.93
N ALA A 70 6.83 10.94 13.78
CA ALA A 70 5.42 11.31 13.87
C ALA A 70 4.49 10.58 12.88
N HIS A 71 4.95 10.22 11.68
CA HIS A 71 4.12 9.50 10.71
C HIS A 71 3.77 8.09 11.19
N VAL A 72 4.74 7.36 11.75
CA VAL A 72 4.46 6.03 12.32
C VAL A 72 3.52 6.17 13.52
N GLU A 73 3.76 7.15 14.40
CA GLU A 73 2.87 7.40 15.54
C GLU A 73 1.44 7.74 15.12
N PHE A 74 1.27 8.60 14.12
CA PHE A 74 -0.05 8.93 13.58
C PHE A 74 -0.77 7.67 13.06
N PHE A 75 -0.04 6.80 12.34
CA PHE A 75 -0.61 5.59 11.75
C PHE A 75 -0.95 4.50 12.78
N ARG A 76 -0.25 4.47 13.92
CA ARG A 76 -0.58 3.60 15.06
C ARG A 76 -1.98 3.89 15.63
N GLY A 77 -2.41 5.15 15.56
CA GLY A 77 -3.67 5.60 16.16
C GLY A 77 -4.91 5.52 15.26
N ILE A 78 -4.76 5.40 13.93
CA ILE A 78 -5.90 5.36 12.99
C ILE A 78 -6.29 3.93 12.60
N HIS A 79 -7.56 3.69 12.30
CA HIS A 79 -8.11 2.37 11.98
C HIS A 79 -8.32 2.09 10.48
N ASN A 80 -7.90 3.00 9.59
CA ASN A 80 -7.87 2.76 8.14
C ASN A 80 -6.99 1.54 7.79
N PRO A 81 -7.24 0.83 6.67
CA PRO A 81 -6.18 0.07 6.01
C PRO A 81 -5.01 1.02 5.70
N ILE A 82 -3.79 0.57 5.95
CA ILE A 82 -2.60 1.39 5.80
C ILE A 82 -1.55 0.70 4.94
N GLY A 83 -0.64 1.50 4.40
CA GLY A 83 0.50 1.01 3.66
C GLY A 83 1.79 1.70 4.05
N VAL A 84 2.91 1.08 3.71
CA VAL A 84 4.23 1.68 3.87
C VAL A 84 5.10 1.35 2.67
N LYS A 85 5.81 2.34 2.16
CA LYS A 85 6.79 2.13 1.09
C LYS A 85 7.99 1.36 1.64
N VAL A 86 8.47 0.39 0.86
CA VAL A 86 9.61 -0.47 1.20
C VAL A 86 10.64 -0.37 0.08
N GLY A 87 11.66 0.44 0.31
CA GLY A 87 12.80 0.63 -0.60
C GLY A 87 13.89 -0.45 -0.48
N PRO A 88 14.92 -0.38 -1.35
CA PRO A 88 16.00 -1.37 -1.39
C PRO A 88 16.95 -1.32 -0.18
N SER A 89 16.86 -0.28 0.65
CA SER A 89 17.64 -0.14 1.90
C SER A 89 16.97 -0.78 3.12
N MET A 90 15.70 -1.21 3.01
CA MET A 90 14.98 -1.83 4.12
C MET A 90 15.70 -3.08 4.61
N GLN A 91 15.91 -3.15 5.93
CA GLN A 91 16.47 -4.34 6.58
C GLN A 91 15.38 -5.24 7.15
N GLU A 92 15.69 -6.53 7.28
CA GLU A 92 14.76 -7.56 7.77
C GLU A 92 14.17 -7.23 9.15
N ASP A 93 15.01 -6.99 10.16
CA ASP A 93 14.54 -6.71 11.53
C ASP A 93 13.95 -5.29 11.68
N GLU A 94 14.35 -4.35 10.81
CA GLU A 94 13.68 -3.05 10.72
C GLU A 94 12.25 -3.22 10.22
N LEU A 95 12.04 -4.03 9.17
CA LEU A 95 10.73 -4.30 8.63
C LEU A 95 9.81 -4.98 9.65
N ILE A 96 10.31 -5.96 10.42
CA ILE A 96 9.51 -6.62 11.45
C ILE A 96 9.08 -5.63 12.54
N ARG A 97 10.00 -4.80 13.04
CA ARG A 97 9.65 -3.76 14.03
C ARG A 97 8.62 -2.76 13.50
N LEU A 98 8.68 -2.45 12.20
CA LEU A 98 7.71 -1.55 11.55
C LEU A 98 6.34 -2.20 11.41
N ILE A 99 6.29 -3.49 11.06
CA ILE A 99 5.04 -4.26 11.05
C ILE A 99 4.43 -4.31 12.45
N ASP A 100 5.23 -4.58 13.48
CA ASP A 100 4.76 -4.68 14.86
C ASP A 100 4.22 -3.36 15.39
N ALA A 101 4.80 -2.24 14.96
CA ALA A 101 4.28 -0.92 15.26
C ALA A 101 2.92 -0.67 14.57
N LEU A 102 2.79 -1.00 13.28
CA LEU A 102 1.66 -0.59 12.45
C LEU A 102 0.48 -1.59 12.44
N ASN A 103 0.75 -2.86 12.73
CA ASN A 103 -0.22 -3.95 12.80
C ASN A 103 0.00 -4.84 14.05
N PRO A 104 -0.10 -4.28 15.27
CA PRO A 104 0.26 -5.00 16.50
C PRO A 104 -0.62 -6.21 16.79
N GLN A 105 -1.86 -6.24 16.30
CA GLN A 105 -2.77 -7.38 16.43
C GLN A 105 -2.63 -8.41 15.30
N ASN A 106 -1.69 -8.19 14.36
CA ASN A 106 -1.47 -9.08 13.22
C ASN A 106 -2.73 -9.31 12.37
N GLU A 107 -3.56 -8.28 12.20
CA GLU A 107 -4.81 -8.34 11.45
C GLU A 107 -4.54 -8.46 9.95
N ALA A 108 -5.10 -9.47 9.29
CA ALA A 108 -4.94 -9.65 7.85
C ALA A 108 -5.61 -8.51 7.07
N GLY A 109 -4.91 -7.95 6.09
CA GLY A 109 -5.42 -6.82 5.29
C GLY A 109 -5.20 -5.44 5.91
N ARG A 110 -4.79 -5.35 7.18
CA ARG A 110 -4.50 -4.07 7.85
C ARG A 110 -3.33 -3.32 7.24
N LEU A 111 -2.22 -4.01 6.96
CA LEU A 111 -0.97 -3.41 6.50
C LEU A 111 -0.56 -3.92 5.11
N THR A 112 -0.32 -2.99 4.19
CA THR A 112 0.24 -3.24 2.86
C THR A 112 1.70 -2.80 2.78
N LEU A 113 2.61 -3.73 2.48
CA LEU A 113 4.01 -3.44 2.18
C LEU A 113 4.15 -3.14 0.68
N ILE A 114 4.44 -1.88 0.35
CA ILE A 114 4.51 -1.39 -1.04
C ILE A 114 5.98 -1.35 -1.47
N THR A 115 6.43 -2.42 -2.12
CA THR A 115 7.82 -2.61 -2.53
C THR A 115 8.19 -1.72 -3.70
N ARG A 116 9.31 -0.99 -3.62
CA ARG A 116 9.75 -0.04 -4.67
C ARG A 116 11.24 -0.15 -4.99
N MET A 117 11.76 -1.36 -5.09
CA MET A 117 13.21 -1.61 -5.10
C MET A 117 13.89 -1.28 -6.43
N GLY A 118 13.13 -1.24 -7.52
CA GLY A 118 13.65 -1.10 -8.88
C GLY A 118 14.13 -2.44 -9.45
N ALA A 119 14.12 -2.56 -10.77
CA ALA A 119 14.31 -3.83 -11.47
C ALA A 119 15.68 -4.48 -11.25
N ASN A 120 16.69 -3.70 -10.88
CA ASN A 120 18.04 -4.21 -10.61
C ASN A 120 18.25 -4.68 -9.16
N ASN A 121 17.35 -4.36 -8.23
CA ASN A 121 17.50 -4.72 -6.81
C ASN A 121 16.42 -5.67 -6.31
N LEU A 122 15.25 -5.69 -6.94
CA LEU A 122 14.08 -6.42 -6.43
C LEU A 122 14.36 -7.91 -6.25
N GLY A 123 14.96 -8.56 -7.26
CA GLY A 123 15.30 -9.99 -7.23
C GLY A 123 16.25 -10.37 -6.10
N ASP A 124 17.19 -9.49 -5.75
CA ASP A 124 18.20 -9.76 -4.72
C ASP A 124 17.70 -9.44 -3.31
N LYS A 125 16.86 -8.41 -3.17
CA LYS A 125 16.49 -7.83 -1.87
C LYS A 125 15.14 -8.33 -1.34
N LEU A 126 14.13 -8.45 -2.19
CA LEU A 126 12.78 -8.81 -1.74
C LEU A 126 12.68 -10.22 -1.13
N PRO A 127 13.33 -11.28 -1.68
CA PRO A 127 13.16 -12.63 -1.15
C PRO A 127 13.55 -12.79 0.32
N SER A 128 14.55 -12.03 0.80
CA SER A 128 15.00 -12.13 2.19
C SER A 128 13.97 -11.52 3.14
N LEU A 129 13.40 -10.36 2.79
CA LEU A 129 12.28 -9.73 3.51
C LEU A 129 11.04 -10.63 3.55
N LEU A 130 10.66 -11.23 2.42
CA LEU A 130 9.52 -12.16 2.35
C LEU A 130 9.70 -13.35 3.29
N ARG A 131 10.90 -13.96 3.31
CA ARG A 131 11.22 -15.07 4.20
C ARG A 131 11.14 -14.65 5.66
N ARG A 132 11.72 -13.50 6.02
CA ARG A 132 11.68 -12.98 7.39
C ARG A 132 10.25 -12.75 7.88
N VAL A 133 9.43 -12.07 7.08
CA VAL A 133 8.01 -11.81 7.41
C VAL A 133 7.22 -13.11 7.58
N LYS A 134 7.47 -14.10 6.72
CA LYS A 134 6.84 -15.43 6.83
C LYS A 134 7.29 -16.18 8.09
N GLN A 135 8.58 -16.16 8.42
CA GLN A 135 9.13 -16.82 9.62
C GLN A 135 8.54 -16.23 10.90
N GLU A 136 8.34 -14.92 10.94
CA GLU A 136 7.74 -14.20 12.07
C GLU A 136 6.20 -14.31 12.10
N GLY A 137 5.58 -15.01 11.14
CA GLY A 137 4.14 -15.24 11.10
C GLY A 137 3.29 -13.99 10.87
N ARG A 138 3.87 -12.93 10.27
CA ARG A 138 3.19 -11.65 10.10
C ARG A 138 2.28 -11.63 8.87
N GLN A 139 1.06 -11.13 9.06
CA GLN A 139 0.02 -11.01 8.05
C GLN A 139 0.06 -9.61 7.44
N VAL A 140 0.43 -9.55 6.17
CA VAL A 140 0.53 -8.31 5.39
C VAL A 140 0.11 -8.56 3.95
N VAL A 141 -0.34 -7.50 3.27
CA VAL A 141 -0.52 -7.50 1.82
C VAL A 141 0.78 -7.05 1.17
N TRP A 142 1.23 -7.75 0.14
CA TRP A 142 2.38 -7.33 -0.66
C TRP A 142 1.91 -6.64 -1.93
N SER A 143 2.46 -5.46 -2.20
CA SER A 143 2.20 -4.71 -3.43
C SER A 143 3.52 -4.30 -4.09
N SER A 144 3.52 -4.26 -5.43
CA SER A 144 4.67 -3.81 -6.22
C SER A 144 4.40 -2.40 -6.73
N ASP A 145 5.32 -1.49 -6.40
CA ASP A 145 5.48 -0.17 -7.01
C ASP A 145 6.73 -0.21 -7.91
N PRO A 146 6.58 -0.65 -9.17
CA PRO A 146 7.68 -0.74 -10.13
C PRO A 146 8.10 0.63 -10.69
N MET A 147 7.55 1.73 -10.15
CA MET A 147 7.74 3.07 -10.70
C MET A 147 8.84 3.82 -9.94
N HIS A 148 8.68 3.95 -8.62
CA HIS A 148 9.55 4.83 -7.83
C HIS A 148 11.01 4.37 -7.73
N GLY A 149 11.26 3.06 -7.87
CA GLY A 149 12.62 2.50 -7.90
C GLY A 149 13.36 2.65 -9.23
N ASN A 150 12.65 2.94 -10.34
CA ASN A 150 13.18 2.91 -11.70
C ASN A 150 13.31 4.31 -12.33
N THR A 151 13.37 5.36 -11.51
CA THR A 151 13.45 6.74 -12.02
C THR A 151 14.90 7.13 -12.28
N VAL A 152 15.20 7.57 -13.50
CA VAL A 152 16.51 8.11 -13.90
C VAL A 152 16.39 9.56 -14.38
N LYS A 153 17.47 10.33 -14.30
CA LYS A 153 17.54 11.68 -14.86
C LYS A 153 18.21 11.60 -16.23
N ALA A 154 17.47 11.94 -17.29
CA ALA A 154 18.01 12.00 -18.64
C ALA A 154 19.06 13.12 -18.76
N SER A 155 19.88 13.06 -19.81
CA SER A 155 20.87 14.11 -20.13
C SER A 155 20.24 15.49 -20.28
N SER A 156 18.98 15.56 -20.71
CA SER A 156 18.17 16.79 -20.79
C SER A 156 17.73 17.35 -19.43
N GLY A 157 17.93 16.61 -18.34
CA GLY A 157 17.50 16.97 -16.99
C GLY A 157 16.10 16.49 -16.61
N TYR A 158 15.32 15.97 -17.56
CA TYR A 158 14.01 15.38 -17.29
C TYR A 158 14.12 14.06 -16.52
N LYS A 159 13.19 13.83 -15.59
CA LYS A 159 13.03 12.54 -14.93
C LYS A 159 12.22 11.63 -15.84
N THR A 160 12.74 10.43 -16.12
CA THR A 160 12.09 9.43 -16.95
C THR A 160 12.22 8.03 -16.34
N ARG A 161 11.46 7.08 -16.86
CA ARG A 161 11.46 5.66 -16.47
C ARG A 161 11.41 4.83 -17.74
N ASN A 162 12.28 3.83 -17.83
CA ASN A 162 12.20 2.85 -18.92
C ASN A 162 11.01 1.91 -18.64
N PHE A 163 10.14 1.70 -19.63
CA PHE A 163 8.98 0.82 -19.50
C PHE A 163 9.39 -0.65 -19.33
N ASP A 164 10.49 -1.08 -19.96
CA ASP A 164 10.99 -2.45 -19.80
C ASP A 164 11.44 -2.71 -18.36
N ASP A 165 12.04 -1.72 -17.69
CA ASP A 165 12.38 -1.81 -16.27
C ASP A 165 11.15 -1.73 -15.34
N ILE A 166 10.01 -1.23 -15.83
CA ILE A 166 8.75 -1.26 -15.06
C ILE A 166 8.11 -2.65 -15.14
N LEU A 167 8.24 -3.32 -16.30
CA LEU A 167 7.66 -4.65 -16.52
C LEU A 167 8.51 -5.80 -15.96
N ARG A 168 9.83 -5.63 -15.90
CA ARG A 168 10.79 -6.62 -15.42
C ARG A 168 10.84 -6.73 -13.90
#